data_AF-A0A287CSQ1-F1
#
_entry.id   AF-A0A287CSQ1-F1
#
_cell.length_a   1.000
_cell.length_b   1.000
_cell.length_c   1.000
_cell.angle_alpha   90.00
_cell.angle_beta   90.00
_cell.angle_gamma   90.00
#
_symmetry.space_group_name_H-M   'P 1'
#
loop_
_entity.id
_entity.type
_entity.pdbx_description
1 polymer ?
#
loop_
_entity_poly.entity_id
_entity_poly.type
_entity_poly.pdbx_seq_one_letter_code
_entity_poly.pdbx_strand_id
1 'polypeptide(L)'
;PSDLTAEERQELENIRRRKQELLADIQRLKEEIAEVANEIENLGSTEERKNMQRNKQVAMGRKKFNMDPKKGIQFLIENDLLKDTCEDI
;
A
#
# COMPACT_ATOMS: atom_id res chain seq x y z
N PRO A 1 -0.64 -43.14 25.34
CA PRO A 1 0.24 -44.26 24.95
C PRO A 1 0.87 -44.88 26.20
N SER A 2 0.44 -46.08 26.55
CA SER A 2 0.87 -46.83 27.73
C SER A 2 2.31 -47.37 27.64
N ASP A 3 2.91 -47.39 26.43
CA ASP A 3 4.24 -48.00 26.18
C ASP A 3 5.42 -47.03 26.28
N LEU A 4 5.19 -45.76 26.63
CA LEU A 4 6.28 -44.79 26.78
C LEU A 4 6.88 -44.84 28.19
N THR A 5 8.17 -44.55 28.31
CA THR A 5 8.82 -44.23 29.59
C THR A 5 8.38 -42.84 30.09
N ALA A 6 8.73 -42.49 31.33
CA ALA A 6 8.40 -41.17 31.89
C ALA A 6 9.13 -40.03 31.13
N GLU A 7 10.37 -40.27 30.73
CA GLU A 7 11.19 -39.32 29.98
C GLU A 7 10.63 -39.07 28.58
N GLU A 8 10.26 -40.13 27.85
CA GLU A 8 9.64 -40.00 26.53
C GLU A 8 8.27 -39.31 26.59
N ARG A 9 7.50 -39.51 27.65
CA ARG A 9 6.24 -38.77 27.88
C ARG A 9 6.52 -37.27 28.03
N GLN A 10 7.53 -36.90 28.82
CA GLN A 10 7.90 -35.50 29.03
C GLN A 10 8.42 -34.84 27.74
N GLU A 11 9.23 -35.56 26.97
CA GLU A 11 9.73 -35.06 25.69
C GLU A 11 8.60 -34.88 24.67
N LEU A 12 7.66 -35.82 24.60
CA LEU A 12 6.47 -35.69 23.76
C LEU A 12 5.62 -34.46 24.14
N GLU A 13 5.47 -34.16 25.43
CA GLU A 13 4.81 -32.94 25.88
C GLU A 13 5.55 -31.67 25.46
N ASN A 14 6.88 -31.66 25.57
CA ASN A 14 7.71 -30.54 25.12
C ASN A 14 7.58 -30.32 23.61
N ILE A 15 7.60 -31.39 22.82
CA ILE A 15 7.39 -31.33 21.37
C ILE A 15 6.00 -30.79 21.04
N ARG A 16 4.96 -31.26 21.75
CA ARG A 16 3.58 -30.77 21.57
C ARG A 16 3.46 -29.28 21.88
N ARG A 17 4.09 -28.81 22.96
CA ARG A 17 4.11 -27.39 23.32
C ARG A 17 4.80 -26.55 22.26
N ARG A 18 6.01 -26.93 21.85
CA ARG A 18 6.75 -26.24 20.78
C ARG A 18 5.98 -26.22 19.47
N LYS A 19 5.30 -27.32 19.12
CA LYS A 19 4.43 -27.38 17.94
C LYS A 19 3.28 -26.37 18.05
N GLN A 20 2.65 -26.23 19.22
CA GLN A 20 1.59 -25.25 19.43
C GLN A 20 2.11 -23.81 19.31
N GLU A 21 3.27 -23.52 19.89
CA GLU A 21 3.94 -22.22 19.79
C GLU A 21 4.24 -21.87 18.32
N LEU A 22 4.84 -22.80 17.57
CA LEU A 22 5.14 -22.60 16.15
C LEU A 22 3.87 -22.38 15.31
N LEU A 23 2.80 -23.12 15.60
CA LEU A 23 1.52 -22.93 14.91
C LEU A 23 0.91 -21.55 15.20
N ALA A 24 1.02 -21.07 16.44
CA ALA A 24 0.57 -19.74 16.82
C ALA A 24 1.41 -18.65 16.12
N ASP A 25 2.73 -18.81 16.07
CA ASP A 25 3.62 -17.88 15.36
C ASP A 25 3.34 -17.86 13.85
N ILE A 26 3.13 -19.02 13.23
CA ILE A 26 2.73 -19.10 11.81
C ILE A 26 1.40 -18.36 11.58
N GLN A 27 0.44 -18.50 12.49
CA GLN A 27 -0.85 -17.84 12.36
C GLN A 27 -0.71 -16.32 12.48
N ARG A 28 0.07 -15.83 13.45
CA ARG A 28 0.37 -14.40 13.61
C ARG A 28 1.04 -13.84 12.36
N LEU A 29 2.07 -14.50 11.84
CA LEU A 29 2.77 -14.06 10.62
C LEU A 29 1.83 -13.99 9.41
N LYS A 30 0.89 -14.93 9.27
CA LYS A 30 -0.12 -14.87 8.21
C LYS A 30 -1.04 -13.67 8.33
N GLU A 31 -1.45 -13.33 9.56
CA GLU A 31 -2.28 -12.16 9.84
C GLU A 31 -1.53 -10.87 9.53
N GLU A 32 -0.26 -10.75 9.97
CA GLU A 32 0.61 -9.61 9.65
C GLU A 32 0.79 -9.45 8.13
N ILE A 33 1.03 -10.54 7.39
CA ILE A 33 1.13 -10.50 5.93
C ILE A 33 -0.18 -10.04 5.29
N ALA A 34 -1.32 -10.53 5.77
CA ALA A 34 -2.64 -10.15 5.24
C ALA A 34 -2.93 -8.66 5.48
N GLU A 35 -2.54 -8.13 6.63
CA GLU A 35 -2.67 -6.69 6.95
C GLU A 35 -1.82 -5.85 6.00
N VAL A 36 -0.53 -6.17 5.85
CA VAL A 36 0.37 -5.46 4.92
C VAL A 36 -0.13 -5.53 3.48
N ALA A 37 -0.64 -6.68 3.03
CA ALA A 37 -1.21 -6.82 1.70
C ALA A 37 -2.41 -5.89 1.48
N ASN A 38 -3.32 -5.80 2.46
CA ASN A 38 -4.46 -4.88 2.43
C ASN A 38 -4.02 -3.41 2.42
N GLU A 39 -2.99 -3.04 3.19
CA GLU A 39 -2.44 -1.69 3.17
C GLU A 39 -1.88 -1.31 1.79
N ILE A 40 -1.14 -2.22 1.15
CA ILE A 40 -0.59 -2.01 -0.19
C ILE A 40 -1.70 -1.80 -1.22
N GLU A 41 -2.76 -2.62 -1.18
CA GLU A 41 -3.89 -2.48 -2.11
C GLU A 41 -4.62 -1.13 -1.92
N ASN A 42 -4.85 -0.73 -0.67
CA ASN A 42 -5.49 0.54 -0.34
C ASN A 42 -4.65 1.75 -0.78
N LEU A 43 -3.32 1.67 -0.60
CA LEU A 43 -2.39 2.68 -1.09
C LEU A 43 -2.43 2.78 -2.61
N GLY A 44 -2.38 1.65 -3.32
CA GLY A 44 -2.48 1.60 -4.78
C GLY A 44 -3.75 2.28 -5.30
N SER A 45 -4.92 1.92 -4.76
CA SER A 45 -6.21 2.53 -5.14
C SER A 45 -6.27 4.04 -4.85
N THR A 46 -5.64 4.49 -3.77
CA THR A 46 -5.62 5.91 -3.39
C THR A 46 -4.72 6.71 -4.33
N GLU A 47 -3.54 6.20 -4.66
CA GLU A 47 -2.62 6.84 -5.62
C GLU A 47 -3.21 6.86 -7.04
N GLU A 48 -3.87 5.79 -7.48
CA GLU A 48 -4.58 5.77 -8.77
C GLU A 48 -5.67 6.84 -8.84
N ARG A 49 -6.46 7.00 -7.77
CA ARG A 49 -7.49 8.05 -7.69
C ARG A 49 -6.88 9.45 -7.75
N LYS A 50 -5.79 9.72 -7.02
CA LYS A 50 -5.06 11.00 -7.08
C LYS A 50 -4.53 11.27 -8.48
N ASN A 51 -3.90 10.28 -9.11
CA ASN A 51 -3.38 10.40 -10.47
C ASN A 51 -4.49 10.68 -11.50
N MET A 52 -5.64 10.00 -11.38
CA MET A 52 -6.78 10.27 -12.25
C MET A 52 -7.31 11.71 -12.08
N GLN A 53 -7.37 12.21 -10.84
CA GLN A 53 -7.77 13.60 -10.57
C GLN A 53 -6.76 14.59 -11.15
N ARG A 54 -5.46 14.37 -10.95
CA ARG A 54 -4.37 15.19 -11.51
C ARG A 54 -4.46 15.22 -13.05
N ASN A 55 -4.62 14.07 -13.69
CA ASN A 55 -4.73 13.95 -15.15
C ASN A 55 -5.94 14.70 -15.71
N LYS A 56 -7.09 14.68 -15.01
CA LYS A 56 -8.27 15.45 -15.38
C LYS A 56 -7.98 16.96 -15.32
N GLN A 57 -7.34 17.44 -14.25
CA GLN A 57 -7.00 18.85 -14.13
C GLN A 57 -5.98 19.28 -15.21
N VAL A 58 -4.96 18.46 -15.50
CA VAL A 58 -4.02 18.73 -16.61
C VAL A 58 -4.76 18.82 -17.94
N ALA A 59 -5.66 17.87 -18.25
CA ALA A 59 -6.45 17.91 -19.47
C ALA A 59 -7.32 19.17 -19.57
N MET A 60 -7.90 19.62 -18.45
CA MET A 60 -8.64 20.89 -18.38
C MET A 60 -7.73 22.10 -18.61
N GLY A 61 -6.54 22.13 -18.01
CA GLY A 61 -5.55 23.19 -18.23
C GLY A 61 -5.12 23.28 -19.69
N ARG A 62 -4.88 22.14 -20.36
CA ARG A 62 -4.60 22.09 -21.80
C ARG A 62 -5.76 22.62 -22.64
N LYS A 63 -7.00 22.27 -22.30
CA LYS A 63 -8.19 22.83 -22.98
C LYS A 63 -8.29 24.36 -22.79
N LYS A 64 -8.01 24.86 -21.58
CA LYS A 64 -7.96 26.29 -21.30
C LYS A 64 -6.85 26.99 -22.08
N PHE A 65 -5.66 26.39 -22.16
CA PHE A 65 -4.54 26.90 -22.95
C PHE A 65 -4.88 27.01 -24.42
N ASN A 66 -5.51 25.98 -25.00
CA ASN A 66 -5.94 25.99 -26.39
C ASN A 66 -6.99 27.08 -26.68
N MET A 67 -7.75 27.51 -25.67
CA MET A 67 -8.72 28.61 -25.78
C MET A 67 -8.08 29.99 -25.57
N ASP A 68 -7.21 30.10 -24.57
CA ASP A 68 -6.47 31.30 -24.20
C ASP A 68 -5.17 30.85 -23.51
N PRO A 69 -4.01 31.02 -24.18
CA PRO A 69 -2.73 30.55 -23.66
C PRO A 69 -2.41 31.07 -22.26
N LYS A 70 -2.69 32.34 -21.98
CA LYS A 70 -2.39 32.96 -20.68
C LYS A 70 -3.25 32.35 -19.58
N LYS A 71 -4.55 32.15 -19.83
CA LYS A 71 -5.45 31.53 -18.85
C LYS A 71 -5.16 30.05 -18.63
N GLY A 72 -4.68 29.35 -19.65
CA GLY A 72 -4.24 27.95 -19.53
C GLY A 72 -3.03 27.79 -18.62
N ILE A 73 -1.98 28.59 -18.86
CA ILE A 73 -0.77 28.60 -18.03
C ILE A 73 -1.12 29.01 -16.59
N GLN A 74 -1.87 30.10 -16.41
CA GLN A 74 -2.32 30.55 -15.09
C GLN A 74 -3.06 29.45 -14.33
N PHE A 75 -4.00 28.75 -14.99
CA PHE A 75 -4.73 27.64 -14.37
C PHE A 75 -3.80 26.49 -13.95
N LEU A 76 -2.83 26.13 -14.79
CA LEU A 76 -1.90 25.04 -14.48
C LEU A 76 -0.98 25.41 -13.30
N ILE A 77 -0.55 26.67 -13.21
CA ILE A 77 0.24 27.18 -12.07
C ILE A 77 -0.59 27.21 -10.79
N GLU A 78 -1.79 27.80 -10.82
CA GLU A 78 -2.70 27.89 -9.66
C GLU A 78 -3.13 26.53 -9.09
N ASN A 79 -3.02 25.46 -9.88
CA ASN A 79 -3.35 24.09 -9.46
C ASN A 79 -2.10 23.24 -9.19
N ASP A 80 -0.90 23.85 -9.09
CA ASP A 80 0.38 23.16 -8.85
C ASP A 80 0.69 22.05 -9.87
N LEU A 81 0.21 22.24 -11.11
CA LEU A 81 0.42 21.33 -12.24
C LEU A 81 1.58 21.79 -13.14
N LEU A 82 1.98 23.04 -13.01
CA LEU A 82 3.08 23.68 -13.71
C LEU A 82 3.78 24.65 -12.76
N LYS A 83 5.11 24.73 -12.80
CA LYS A 83 5.85 25.71 -12.00
C LYS A 83 5.90 27.05 -12.73
N ASP A 84 5.87 28.14 -11.98
CA ASP A 84 6.00 29.49 -12.52
C ASP A 84 7.48 29.85 -12.74
N THR A 85 8.13 29.16 -13.68
CA THR A 85 9.51 29.43 -14.10
C THR A 85 9.57 29.50 -15.63
N CYS A 86 10.52 30.24 -16.18
CA CYS A 86 10.68 30.32 -17.64
C CYS A 86 11.13 29.00 -18.26
N GLU A 87 11.77 28.13 -17.50
CA GLU A 87 12.22 26.82 -17.96
C GLU A 87 11.08 25.80 -18.02
N ASP A 88 10.09 25.92 -17.13
CA ASP A 88 8.95 25.00 -17.06
C ASP A 88 7.79 25.40 -17.99
N ILE A 89 7.62 26.70 -18.32
CA ILE A 89 6.55 27.26 -19.18
C ILE A 89 6.85 27.13 -20.68
#